data_AF-A0A7L7Z6H1-F1
#
_entry.id   AF-A0A7L7Z6H1-F1
#
_cell.length_a   1.000
_cell.length_b   1.000
_cell.length_c   1.000
_cell.angle_alpha   90.00
_cell.angle_beta   90.00
_cell.angle_gamma   90.00
#
_symmetry.space_group_name_H-M   'P 1'
#
loop_
_entity.id
_entity.type
_entity.pdbx_description
1 polymer ?
#
loop_
_entity_poly.entity_id
_entity_poly.type
_entity_poly.pdbx_seq_one_letter_code
_entity_poly.pdbx_strand_id
1 'polypeptide(L)'
;MGAIHHPPPLDAGRPPNGALIALSTTPPPADPRRPRRDPGAARPPRQRRRRVNPQEMRDVRARLRGTIYEGTEPAHGRLGDLYSPRQIVDFCLDLGEVMLASGADVRAVEIAIVAVSTKWNLAPLELDITGTAITIQYAPLEGPPLVKLRVVTAEGSDLHRLSLVYQIVDELLHDDRDMTSAVDGLVEVLKSPPRWPSWITDAAMGLFGVSVSLQAGGTLAGAVGAFLLMIGAMVLGRQLSRRGIPPFFVVAVQSAGVAAVGTLAIWWGLMPAGSAAAMVAAVVVLILPHVTIVTWAQDAISGFRAMALSRAMIIVLIVAGIAVGIPGGLALTAGVDIEVDPTDITLRALPLWMLLITTFFAAGATGITQGANARVMPVAIAVALVGTISLWVLKAAGVPLLAATFLVATLLGALGTVVAARLRVSATAIAVPAFCGSLLPSLAVASALLNSMAGTSGATGAFVGAMATTLAIGAGLVLGSLLATPQARRHLRRRSKRVVVQSVRMDTTPIGIIRDPSLLDPAPAPSPAGTADGA
;
A
#
# COMPACT_ATOMS: atom_id res chain seq x y z
N MET A 1 62.81 -16.76 15.01
CA MET A 1 64.26 -17.06 15.04
C MET A 1 64.58 -17.45 16.48
N GLY A 2 64.98 -18.70 16.73
CA GLY A 2 65.26 -19.22 18.08
C GLY A 2 64.37 -20.40 18.50
N ALA A 3 64.60 -21.57 17.88
CA ALA A 3 64.24 -22.89 18.42
C ALA A 3 65.17 -23.25 19.60
N ILE A 4 64.81 -24.18 20.50
CA ILE A 4 65.32 -25.57 20.61
C ILE A 4 64.77 -26.04 21.99
N HIS A 5 63.97 -27.11 22.19
CA HIS A 5 64.08 -28.57 21.94
C HIS A 5 64.20 -29.33 23.29
N HIS A 6 63.26 -30.23 23.57
CA HIS A 6 63.38 -31.37 24.50
C HIS A 6 62.43 -32.50 24.02
N PRO A 7 62.68 -33.79 24.35
CA PRO A 7 62.86 -34.87 23.38
C PRO A 7 61.71 -35.91 23.32
N PRO A 8 61.74 -36.89 22.38
CA PRO A 8 60.73 -37.95 22.17
C PRO A 8 61.25 -39.37 22.56
N PRO A 9 60.65 -40.49 22.10
CA PRO A 9 59.37 -41.10 22.47
C PRO A 9 59.54 -42.57 22.95
N LEU A 10 58.49 -43.23 23.44
CA LEU A 10 58.46 -44.71 23.49
C LEU A 10 57.07 -45.28 23.15
N ASP A 11 57.08 -46.08 22.08
CA ASP A 11 56.06 -46.98 21.56
C ASP A 11 55.90 -48.22 22.45
N ALA A 12 54.69 -48.78 22.53
CA ALA A 12 54.47 -50.23 22.66
C ALA A 12 53.00 -50.57 22.38
N GLY A 13 52.75 -51.23 21.25
CA GLY A 13 51.47 -51.88 20.94
C GLY A 13 51.30 -53.24 21.62
N ARG A 14 50.02 -53.63 21.80
CA ARG A 14 49.34 -54.97 21.86
C ARG A 14 50.04 -56.17 22.55
N PRO A 15 49.31 -57.10 23.22
CA PRO A 15 48.21 -57.92 22.64
C PRO A 15 47.17 -58.43 23.70
N PRO A 16 46.42 -59.56 23.59
CA PRO A 16 45.75 -60.24 22.46
C PRO A 16 44.22 -60.48 22.68
N ASN A 17 43.57 -61.01 21.64
CA ASN A 17 42.29 -61.71 21.67
C ASN A 17 42.30 -62.94 22.60
N GLY A 18 41.15 -63.19 23.27
CA GLY A 18 40.65 -64.53 23.54
C GLY A 18 40.47 -64.91 25.01
N ALA A 19 39.24 -64.85 25.52
CA ALA A 19 38.56 -65.96 26.20
C ALA A 19 37.17 -65.53 26.71
N LEU A 20 36.20 -66.42 26.46
CA LEU A 20 34.79 -66.33 26.82
C LEU A 20 34.56 -66.19 28.34
N ILE A 21 33.67 -65.28 28.74
CA ILE A 21 32.92 -65.40 30.00
C ILE A 21 31.44 -65.17 29.69
N ALA A 22 30.66 -66.24 29.84
CA ALA A 22 29.21 -66.22 29.76
C ALA A 22 28.65 -65.47 30.98
N LEU A 23 27.96 -64.35 30.74
CA LEU A 23 27.15 -63.68 31.75
C LEU A 23 25.68 -64.04 31.50
N SER A 24 25.17 -64.82 32.45
CA SER A 24 23.80 -65.29 32.55
C SER A 24 22.80 -64.13 32.59
N THR A 25 21.69 -64.36 31.90
CA THR A 25 20.53 -63.49 31.78
C THR A 25 19.69 -63.51 33.05
N THR A 26 19.55 -62.37 33.72
CA THR A 26 18.32 -62.05 34.47
C THR A 26 18.00 -60.56 34.33
N PRO A 27 16.82 -60.19 33.80
CA PRO A 27 16.39 -58.80 33.79
C PRO A 27 15.85 -58.40 35.19
N PRO A 28 16.00 -57.13 35.61
CA PRO A 28 15.44 -56.64 36.87
C PRO A 28 13.89 -56.61 36.81
N PRO A 29 13.20 -56.68 37.96
CA PRO A 29 11.75 -56.74 38.02
C PRO A 29 11.11 -55.44 37.50
N ALA A 30 10.04 -55.60 36.72
CA ALA A 30 9.35 -54.53 36.03
C ALA A 30 8.54 -53.62 36.98
N ASP A 31 8.72 -52.31 36.83
CA ASP A 31 7.93 -51.24 37.43
C ASP A 31 6.45 -51.32 37.00
N PRO A 32 5.46 -51.42 37.93
CA PRO A 32 4.05 -51.61 37.58
C PRO A 32 3.36 -50.39 36.96
N ARG A 33 4.03 -49.24 36.80
CA ARG A 33 3.38 -47.97 36.40
C ARG A 33 3.65 -47.51 34.96
N ARG A 34 4.23 -48.34 34.09
CA ARG A 34 4.32 -48.01 32.65
C ARG A 34 3.13 -48.58 31.89
N PRO A 35 2.34 -47.77 31.16
CA PRO A 35 1.34 -48.30 30.26
C PRO A 35 2.02 -49.20 29.21
N ARG A 36 1.52 -50.43 29.12
CA ARG A 36 1.95 -51.47 28.19
C ARG A 36 1.84 -50.92 26.77
N ARG A 37 2.97 -50.77 26.06
CA ARG A 37 2.97 -50.42 24.63
C ARG A 37 2.37 -51.60 23.87
N ASP A 38 1.18 -51.43 23.30
CA ASP A 38 0.59 -52.42 22.40
C ASP A 38 1.51 -52.65 21.19
N PRO A 39 1.94 -53.89 20.92
CA PRO A 39 2.76 -54.20 19.74
C PRO A 39 2.01 -54.02 18.40
N GLY A 40 0.71 -53.75 18.43
CA GLY A 40 -0.17 -53.59 17.27
C GLY A 40 -0.60 -52.15 16.98
N ALA A 41 -0.15 -51.15 17.75
CA ALA A 41 -0.47 -49.76 17.44
C ALA A 41 0.28 -49.34 16.16
N ALA A 42 -0.47 -49.26 15.06
CA ALA A 42 0.00 -48.75 13.79
C ALA A 42 0.75 -47.43 14.05
N ARG A 43 2.04 -47.38 13.66
CA ARG A 43 2.78 -46.12 13.65
C ARG A 43 1.91 -45.11 12.90
N PRO A 44 1.69 -43.89 13.44
CA PRO A 44 0.99 -42.87 12.65
C PRO A 44 1.72 -42.78 11.30
N PRO A 45 0.99 -42.72 10.18
CA PRO A 45 1.61 -42.70 8.86
C PRO A 45 2.66 -41.60 8.89
N ARG A 46 3.92 -41.96 8.60
CA ARG A 46 4.99 -40.99 8.43
C ARG A 46 4.54 -40.09 7.28
N GLN A 47 3.95 -38.94 7.60
CA GLN A 47 3.63 -37.91 6.62
C GLN A 47 4.93 -37.62 5.88
N ARG A 48 4.96 -37.99 4.61
CA ARG A 48 6.08 -37.69 3.72
C ARG A 48 6.29 -36.18 3.80
N ARG A 49 7.49 -35.74 4.19
CA ARG A 49 7.89 -34.33 4.14
C ARG A 49 7.48 -33.77 2.77
N ARG A 50 6.51 -32.88 2.77
CA ARG A 50 5.94 -32.25 1.57
C ARG A 50 7.05 -31.50 0.85
N ARG A 51 7.60 -32.09 -0.22
CA ARG A 51 8.51 -31.41 -1.13
C ARG A 51 7.66 -30.62 -2.12
N VAL A 52 7.72 -29.30 -2.06
CA VAL A 52 7.15 -28.45 -3.11
C VAL A 52 7.86 -28.76 -4.42
N ASN A 53 7.09 -28.83 -5.52
CA ASN A 53 7.64 -29.12 -6.83
C ASN A 53 8.67 -28.03 -7.23
N PRO A 54 9.88 -28.38 -7.70
CA PRO A 54 10.87 -27.40 -8.13
C PRO A 54 10.37 -26.37 -9.17
N GLN A 55 9.37 -26.74 -9.99
CA GLN A 55 8.75 -25.83 -10.96
C GLN A 55 7.87 -24.77 -10.28
N GLU A 56 7.01 -25.17 -9.34
CA GLU A 56 6.17 -24.25 -8.56
C GLU A 56 7.01 -23.28 -7.74
N MET A 57 8.12 -23.77 -7.16
CA MET A 57 9.10 -22.93 -6.47
C MET A 57 9.77 -21.93 -7.41
N ARG A 58 9.95 -22.29 -8.69
CA ARG A 58 10.52 -21.38 -9.71
C ARG A 58 9.58 -20.23 -10.01
N ASP A 59 8.28 -20.50 -10.11
CA ASP A 59 7.25 -19.48 -10.37
C ASP A 59 7.04 -18.57 -9.17
N VAL A 60 6.99 -19.13 -7.96
CA VAL A 60 6.97 -18.35 -6.70
C VAL A 60 8.21 -17.44 -6.62
N ARG A 61 9.41 -17.99 -6.84
CA ARG A 61 10.65 -17.19 -6.85
C ARG A 61 10.64 -16.13 -7.95
N ALA A 62 10.03 -16.39 -9.10
CA ALA A 62 9.88 -15.41 -10.16
C ALA A 62 8.97 -14.25 -9.73
N ARG A 63 7.85 -14.53 -9.04
CA ARG A 63 6.93 -13.51 -8.51
C ARG A 63 7.56 -12.69 -7.37
N LEU A 64 8.34 -13.32 -6.49
CA LEU A 64 9.03 -12.65 -5.38
C LEU A 64 10.33 -11.92 -5.81
N ARG A 65 10.78 -12.11 -7.05
CA ARG A 65 12.07 -11.60 -7.53
C ARG A 65 12.12 -10.07 -7.52
N GLY A 66 13.07 -9.51 -6.76
CA GLY A 66 13.25 -8.07 -6.64
C GLY A 66 12.32 -7.35 -5.71
N THR A 67 11.60 -8.09 -4.89
CA THR A 67 10.78 -7.57 -3.81
C THR A 67 11.56 -7.61 -2.49
N ILE A 68 11.00 -7.00 -1.43
CA ILE A 68 11.55 -7.13 -0.07
C ILE A 68 11.52 -8.57 0.45
N TYR A 69 10.78 -9.47 -0.20
CA TYR A 69 10.57 -10.87 0.19
C TYR A 69 11.24 -11.88 -0.76
N GLU A 70 12.18 -11.45 -1.61
CA GLU A 70 12.89 -12.36 -2.55
C GLU A 70 13.63 -13.51 -1.82
N GLY A 71 14.04 -13.29 -0.57
CA GLY A 71 14.74 -14.28 0.26
C GLY A 71 13.82 -15.23 1.04
N THR A 72 12.51 -15.16 0.86
CA THR A 72 11.58 -16.02 1.60
C THR A 72 11.75 -17.46 1.15
N GLU A 73 12.24 -18.30 2.06
CA GLU A 73 12.35 -19.74 1.86
C GLU A 73 11.20 -20.46 2.58
N PRO A 74 10.73 -21.60 2.04
CA PRO A 74 9.69 -22.37 2.72
C PRO A 74 10.20 -22.88 4.05
N ALA A 75 9.45 -22.67 5.13
CA ALA A 75 9.75 -23.26 6.42
C ALA A 75 9.55 -24.77 6.32
N HIS A 76 10.64 -25.54 6.36
CA HIS A 76 10.61 -27.00 6.35
C HIS A 76 10.67 -27.50 7.81
N GLY A 77 9.61 -28.17 8.31
CA GLY A 77 9.59 -28.78 9.64
C GLY A 77 8.37 -28.41 10.48
N ARG A 78 8.47 -28.52 11.82
CA ARG A 78 7.36 -28.38 12.79
C ARG A 78 6.49 -27.12 12.64
N LEU A 79 7.01 -26.03 12.07
CA LEU A 79 6.25 -24.79 11.85
C LEU A 79 5.25 -24.87 10.69
N GLY A 80 5.53 -25.67 9.65
CA GLY A 80 4.65 -25.84 8.49
C GLY A 80 3.39 -26.68 8.78
N ASP A 81 3.40 -27.43 9.89
CA ASP A 81 2.30 -28.28 10.34
C ASP A 81 1.50 -27.64 11.50
N LEU A 82 1.88 -26.46 12.00
CA LEU A 82 1.17 -25.76 13.09
C LEU A 82 -0.22 -25.28 12.66
N TYR A 83 -0.37 -24.92 11.38
CA TYR A 83 -1.57 -24.29 10.85
C TYR A 83 -2.14 -25.10 9.69
N SER A 84 -3.46 -25.28 9.69
CA SER A 84 -4.14 -25.92 8.58
C SER A 84 -4.06 -25.06 7.31
N PRO A 85 -4.04 -25.66 6.11
CA PRO A 85 -4.05 -24.89 4.86
C PRO A 85 -5.23 -23.92 4.75
N ARG A 86 -6.37 -24.26 5.37
CA ARG A 86 -7.54 -23.37 5.43
C ARG A 86 -7.27 -22.10 6.22
N GLN A 87 -6.63 -22.21 7.39
CA GLN A 87 -6.29 -21.06 8.22
C GLN A 87 -5.27 -20.15 7.54
N ILE A 88 -4.29 -20.73 6.85
CA ILE A 88 -3.28 -19.95 6.11
C ILE A 88 -3.94 -19.20 4.94
N VAL A 89 -4.86 -19.84 4.21
CA VAL A 89 -5.63 -19.17 3.15
C VAL A 89 -6.54 -18.08 3.73
N ASP A 90 -7.19 -18.32 4.87
CA ASP A 90 -7.99 -17.28 5.55
C ASP A 90 -7.14 -16.08 5.93
N PHE A 91 -5.96 -16.31 6.52
CA PHE A 91 -5.02 -15.23 6.84
C PHE A 91 -4.56 -14.48 5.59
N CYS A 92 -4.24 -15.19 4.49
CA CYS A 92 -3.87 -14.54 3.24
C CYS A 92 -5.01 -13.69 2.66
N LEU A 93 -6.26 -14.13 2.79
CA LEU A 93 -7.43 -13.35 2.38
C LEU A 93 -7.63 -12.12 3.27
N ASP A 94 -7.51 -12.27 4.59
CA ASP A 94 -7.61 -11.15 5.53
C ASP A 94 -6.47 -10.14 5.27
N LEU A 95 -5.24 -10.61 5.07
CA LEU A 95 -4.11 -9.77 4.70
C LEU A 95 -4.38 -9.00 3.40
N GLY A 96 -4.85 -9.70 2.37
CA GLY A 96 -5.19 -9.10 1.10
C GLY A 96 -6.30 -8.05 1.23
N GLU A 97 -7.35 -8.35 2.01
CA GLU A 97 -8.46 -7.45 2.29
C GLU A 97 -7.96 -6.16 2.97
N VAL A 98 -7.17 -6.27 4.05
CA VAL A 98 -6.65 -5.09 4.75
C VAL A 98 -5.70 -4.28 3.87
N MET A 99 -4.83 -4.94 3.09
CA MET A 99 -3.91 -4.23 2.20
C MET A 99 -4.66 -3.46 1.09
N LEU A 100 -5.60 -4.09 0.40
CA LEU A 100 -6.40 -3.42 -0.64
C LEU A 100 -7.27 -2.31 -0.03
N ALA A 101 -7.90 -2.55 1.12
CA ALA A 101 -8.69 -1.55 1.84
C ALA A 101 -7.87 -0.35 2.31
N SER A 102 -6.56 -0.53 2.51
CA SER A 102 -5.61 0.54 2.87
C SER A 102 -4.97 1.22 1.65
N GLY A 103 -5.31 0.80 0.42
CA GLY A 103 -4.82 1.42 -0.83
C GLY A 103 -3.50 0.85 -1.34
N ALA A 104 -3.17 -0.41 -1.02
CA ALA A 104 -2.02 -1.10 -1.60
C ALA A 104 -2.17 -1.31 -3.11
N ASP A 105 -1.03 -1.31 -3.80
CA ASP A 105 -0.97 -1.76 -5.19
C ASP A 105 -1.22 -3.27 -5.28
N VAL A 106 -1.91 -3.72 -6.32
CA VAL A 106 -2.33 -5.11 -6.54
C VAL A 106 -1.13 -6.04 -6.55
N ARG A 107 -0.06 -5.61 -7.23
CA ARG A 107 1.21 -6.32 -7.26
C ARG A 107 1.79 -6.49 -5.85
N ALA A 108 1.71 -5.45 -5.02
CA ALA A 108 2.28 -5.48 -3.69
C ALA A 108 1.49 -6.42 -2.75
N VAL A 109 0.17 -6.52 -2.95
CA VAL A 109 -0.70 -7.49 -2.26
C VAL A 109 -0.39 -8.91 -2.69
N GLU A 110 -0.28 -9.17 -4.01
CA GLU A 110 0.12 -10.48 -4.53
C GLU A 110 1.48 -10.92 -3.95
N ILE A 111 2.47 -10.02 -3.98
CA ILE A 111 3.81 -10.28 -3.43
C ILE A 111 3.75 -10.66 -1.95
N ALA A 112 2.95 -9.96 -1.14
CA ALA A 112 2.81 -10.25 0.29
C ALA A 112 2.14 -11.61 0.53
N ILE A 113 1.03 -11.91 -0.18
CA ILE A 113 0.33 -13.19 -0.07
C ILE A 113 1.22 -14.34 -0.53
N VAL A 114 1.96 -14.18 -1.64
CA VAL A 114 2.90 -15.18 -2.13
C VAL A 114 4.04 -15.39 -1.12
N ALA A 115 4.58 -14.32 -0.53
CA ALA A 115 5.64 -14.44 0.49
C ALA A 115 5.16 -15.20 1.73
N VAL A 116 4.02 -14.80 2.28
CA VAL A 116 3.40 -15.42 3.46
C VAL A 116 3.04 -16.89 3.20
N SER A 117 2.40 -17.19 2.07
CA SER A 117 2.06 -18.58 1.70
C SER A 117 3.30 -19.43 1.45
N THR A 118 4.36 -18.85 0.89
CA THR A 118 5.66 -19.54 0.71
C THR A 118 6.28 -19.90 2.05
N LYS A 119 6.26 -18.98 3.02
CA LYS A 119 6.78 -19.23 4.37
C LYS A 119 6.18 -20.49 4.98
N TRP A 120 4.87 -20.68 4.88
CA TRP A 120 4.19 -21.88 5.40
C TRP A 120 4.04 -23.02 4.39
N ASN A 121 4.85 -23.02 3.32
CA ASN A 121 4.93 -24.13 2.38
C ASN A 121 3.60 -24.42 1.63
N LEU A 122 2.78 -23.40 1.38
CA LEU A 122 1.47 -23.49 0.74
C LEU A 122 1.49 -23.39 -0.80
N ALA A 123 2.60 -23.75 -1.45
CA ALA A 123 2.69 -23.78 -2.90
C ALA A 123 2.18 -25.14 -3.47
N PRO A 124 1.45 -25.14 -4.61
CA PRO A 124 1.10 -24.00 -5.48
C PRO A 124 -0.20 -23.29 -5.04
N LEU A 125 -0.19 -21.95 -5.10
CA LEU A 125 -1.34 -21.09 -4.83
C LEU A 125 -1.56 -20.17 -6.02
N GLU A 126 -2.75 -20.21 -6.61
CA GLU A 126 -3.19 -19.27 -7.62
C GLU A 126 -4.02 -18.18 -6.96
N LEU A 127 -3.76 -16.94 -7.36
CA LEU A 127 -4.37 -15.75 -6.83
C LEU A 127 -4.92 -14.94 -7.98
N ASP A 128 -6.20 -14.59 -7.88
CA ASP A 128 -6.86 -13.66 -8.78
C ASP A 128 -7.46 -12.52 -7.96
N ILE A 129 -7.21 -11.28 -8.40
CA ILE A 129 -7.77 -10.08 -7.78
C ILE A 129 -8.52 -9.32 -8.87
N THR A 130 -9.85 -9.30 -8.74
CA THR A 130 -10.74 -8.72 -9.73
C THR A 130 -11.75 -7.80 -9.05
N GLY A 131 -11.69 -6.50 -9.40
CA GLY A 131 -12.55 -5.47 -8.81
C GLY A 131 -12.40 -5.42 -7.29
N THR A 132 -13.45 -5.84 -6.59
CA THR A 132 -13.50 -5.89 -5.12
C THR A 132 -13.33 -7.29 -4.56
N ALA A 133 -12.99 -8.31 -5.37
CA ALA A 133 -12.85 -9.68 -4.91
C ALA A 133 -11.40 -10.18 -4.98
N ILE A 134 -10.98 -10.87 -3.93
CA ILE A 134 -9.74 -11.65 -3.87
C ILE A 134 -10.14 -13.12 -3.88
N THR A 135 -9.67 -13.86 -4.88
CA THR A 135 -9.87 -15.30 -4.99
C THR A 135 -8.54 -16.01 -4.82
N ILE A 136 -8.47 -16.90 -3.85
CA ILE A 136 -7.32 -17.78 -3.63
C ILE A 136 -7.74 -19.21 -3.95
N GLN A 137 -7.01 -19.83 -4.87
CA GLN A 137 -7.16 -21.23 -5.24
C GLN A 137 -5.91 -21.99 -4.82
N TYR A 138 -6.11 -23.01 -4.02
CA TYR A 138 -5.06 -23.87 -3.51
C TYR A 138 -5.42 -25.32 -3.83
N ALA A 139 -4.68 -25.92 -4.76
CA ALA A 139 -4.90 -27.28 -5.23
C ALA A 139 -3.70 -28.17 -4.85
N PRO A 140 -3.70 -28.81 -3.66
CA PRO A 140 -2.64 -29.72 -3.29
C PRO A 140 -2.67 -31.00 -4.15
N LEU A 141 -1.50 -31.61 -4.35
CA LEU A 141 -1.38 -32.93 -5.00
C LEU A 141 -2.16 -34.03 -4.27
N GLU A 142 -2.25 -33.92 -2.94
CA GLU A 142 -3.00 -34.84 -2.09
C GLU A 142 -4.04 -34.04 -1.28
N GLY A 143 -5.33 -34.34 -1.48
CA GLY A 143 -6.44 -33.69 -0.80
C GLY A 143 -7.37 -32.90 -1.73
N PRO A 144 -8.54 -32.46 -1.25
CA PRO A 144 -9.47 -31.68 -2.05
C PRO A 144 -8.91 -30.27 -2.33
N PRO A 145 -9.19 -29.70 -3.52
CA PRO A 145 -8.86 -28.31 -3.79
C PRO A 145 -9.65 -27.38 -2.86
N LEU A 146 -9.03 -26.27 -2.50
CA LEU A 146 -9.60 -25.22 -1.68
C LEU A 146 -9.69 -23.95 -2.50
N VAL A 147 -10.91 -23.45 -2.70
CA VAL A 147 -11.16 -22.15 -3.31
C VAL A 147 -11.88 -21.30 -2.27
N LYS A 148 -11.31 -20.14 -1.96
CA LYS A 148 -11.93 -19.16 -1.07
C LYS A 148 -11.92 -17.79 -1.74
N LEU A 149 -12.99 -17.05 -1.52
CA LEU A 149 -13.19 -15.71 -2.04
C LEU A 149 -13.49 -14.76 -0.89
N ARG A 150 -12.87 -13.58 -0.91
CA ARG A 150 -13.17 -12.47 0.01
C ARG A 150 -13.52 -11.23 -0.79
N VAL A 151 -14.61 -10.57 -0.41
CA VAL A 151 -15.01 -9.29 -0.99
C VAL A 151 -14.51 -8.16 -0.09
N VAL A 152 -13.73 -7.26 -0.66
CA VAL A 152 -13.22 -6.04 -0.03
C VAL A 152 -14.30 -4.96 -0.14
N THR A 153 -14.81 -4.53 1.00
CA THR A 153 -15.94 -3.57 1.08
C THR A 153 -15.49 -2.12 1.30
N ALA A 154 -14.28 -1.91 1.80
CA ALA A 154 -13.72 -0.59 2.04
C ALA A 154 -12.68 -0.24 0.97
N GLU A 155 -12.84 0.91 0.33
CA GLU A 155 -11.84 1.49 -0.57
C GLU A 155 -11.37 2.82 0.03
N GLY A 156 -10.12 2.87 0.46
CA GLY A 156 -9.49 4.07 0.98
C GLY A 156 -7.97 4.04 0.78
N SER A 157 -7.33 5.21 0.77
CA SER A 157 -5.88 5.31 0.82
C SER A 157 -5.47 5.76 2.22
N ASP A 158 -5.09 4.79 3.06
CA ASP A 158 -4.51 5.06 4.37
C ASP A 158 -3.14 4.40 4.45
N LEU A 159 -2.12 5.20 4.12
CA LEU A 159 -0.72 4.78 4.13
C LEU A 159 -0.23 4.44 5.54
N HIS A 160 -0.87 4.96 6.58
CA HIS A 160 -0.54 4.60 7.95
C HIS A 160 -0.96 3.16 8.23
N ARG A 161 -2.22 2.82 7.97
CA ARG A 161 -2.72 1.43 8.07
C ARG A 161 -1.90 0.50 7.20
N LEU A 162 -1.62 0.89 5.95
CA LEU A 162 -0.80 0.09 5.05
C LEU A 162 0.61 -0.15 5.61
N SER A 163 1.24 0.84 6.24
CA SER A 163 2.55 0.68 6.87
C SER A 163 2.54 -0.29 8.05
N LEU A 164 1.47 -0.30 8.85
CA LEU A 164 1.29 -1.24 9.96
C LEU A 164 1.12 -2.67 9.43
N VAL A 165 0.37 -2.87 8.34
CA VAL A 165 0.23 -4.19 7.71
C VAL A 165 1.58 -4.70 7.20
N TYR A 166 2.37 -3.86 6.52
CA TYR A 166 3.71 -4.25 6.09
C TYR A 166 4.61 -4.63 7.25
N GLN A 167 4.51 -3.94 8.38
CA GLN A 167 5.24 -4.30 9.59
C GLN A 167 4.81 -5.68 10.12
N ILE A 168 3.50 -5.96 10.18
CA ILE A 168 2.98 -7.27 10.59
C ILE A 168 3.52 -8.37 9.67
N VAL A 169 3.53 -8.15 8.35
CA VAL A 169 4.08 -9.12 7.39
C VAL A 169 5.59 -9.31 7.59
N ASP A 170 6.36 -8.24 7.82
CA ASP A 170 7.80 -8.33 8.06
C ASP A 170 8.12 -9.10 9.35
N GLU A 171 7.45 -8.76 10.45
CA GLU A 171 7.56 -9.46 11.75
C GLU A 171 7.15 -10.94 11.62
N LEU A 172 6.06 -11.19 10.91
CA LEU A 172 5.60 -12.54 10.61
C LEU A 172 6.67 -13.28 9.82
N LEU A 173 7.27 -12.70 8.77
CA LEU A 173 8.27 -13.40 7.95
C LEU A 173 9.58 -13.71 8.68
N HIS A 174 9.94 -12.93 9.70
CA HIS A 174 11.16 -13.10 10.49
C HIS A 174 10.98 -13.93 11.78
N ASP A 175 9.81 -14.56 11.97
CA ASP A 175 9.46 -15.33 13.18
C ASP A 175 9.39 -14.48 14.47
N ASP A 176 9.28 -13.15 14.35
CA ASP A 176 9.11 -12.22 15.48
C ASP A 176 7.66 -12.18 15.98
N ARG A 177 6.70 -12.63 15.16
CA ARG A 177 5.27 -12.66 15.46
C ARG A 177 4.62 -13.95 14.97
N ASP A 178 3.73 -14.52 15.79
CA ASP A 178 2.95 -15.72 15.44
C ASP A 178 1.68 -15.38 14.63
N MET A 179 1.12 -16.34 13.88
CA MET A 179 -0.05 -16.12 13.01
C MET A 179 -1.27 -15.65 13.78
N THR A 180 -1.54 -16.25 14.95
CA THR A 180 -2.66 -15.84 15.82
C THR A 180 -2.56 -14.37 16.19
N SER A 181 -1.40 -13.94 16.68
CA SER A 181 -1.10 -12.54 16.97
C SER A 181 -1.15 -11.67 15.70
N ALA A 182 -0.76 -12.18 14.53
CA ALA A 182 -0.84 -11.44 13.27
C ALA A 182 -2.29 -11.19 12.85
N VAL A 183 -3.19 -12.16 13.01
CA VAL A 183 -4.65 -11.97 12.80
C VAL A 183 -5.18 -10.87 13.70
N ASP A 184 -4.87 -10.93 15.01
CA ASP A 184 -5.28 -9.88 15.96
C ASP A 184 -4.71 -8.51 15.57
N GLY A 185 -3.48 -8.49 15.08
CA GLY A 185 -2.83 -7.27 14.55
C GLY A 185 -3.58 -6.69 13.34
N LEU A 186 -4.00 -7.52 12.38
CA LEU A 186 -4.77 -7.07 11.23
C LEU A 186 -6.14 -6.51 11.64
N VAL A 187 -6.80 -7.14 12.60
CA VAL A 187 -8.08 -6.65 13.17
C VAL A 187 -7.88 -5.30 13.86
N GLU A 188 -6.80 -5.13 14.61
CA GLU A 188 -6.51 -3.86 15.27
C GLU A 188 -6.20 -2.75 14.25
N VAL A 189 -5.47 -3.07 13.17
CA VAL A 189 -5.23 -2.11 12.07
C VAL A 189 -6.55 -1.68 11.41
N LEU A 190 -7.50 -2.61 11.19
CA LEU A 190 -8.82 -2.27 10.64
C LEU A 190 -9.62 -1.35 11.57
N LYS A 191 -9.53 -1.57 12.89
CA LYS A 191 -10.21 -0.77 13.92
C LYS A 191 -9.51 0.56 14.22
N SER A 192 -8.24 0.71 13.84
CA SER A 192 -7.47 1.91 14.14
C SER A 192 -8.16 3.17 13.60
N PRO A 193 -8.33 4.24 14.40
CA PRO A 193 -8.92 5.46 13.90
C PRO A 193 -8.03 6.09 12.81
N PRO A 194 -8.61 6.87 11.88
CA PRO A 194 -7.82 7.63 10.91
C PRO A 194 -6.75 8.46 11.62
N ARG A 195 -5.54 8.49 11.05
CA ARG A 195 -4.40 9.20 11.65
C ARG A 195 -4.70 10.67 11.96
N TRP A 196 -5.43 11.32 11.06
CA TRP A 196 -5.75 12.75 11.16
C TRP A 196 -7.26 12.94 11.31
N PRO A 197 -7.69 13.89 12.17
CA PRO A 197 -9.08 14.29 12.20
C PRO A 197 -9.48 14.92 10.87
N SER A 198 -10.75 14.78 10.54
CA SER A 198 -11.25 15.11 9.20
C SER A 198 -11.08 16.59 8.79
N TRP A 199 -11.04 17.51 9.75
CA TRP A 199 -10.80 18.93 9.47
C TRP A 199 -9.36 19.21 8.99
N ILE A 200 -8.37 18.42 9.43
CA ILE A 200 -6.98 18.54 8.96
C ILE A 200 -6.89 18.06 7.51
N THR A 201 -7.56 16.94 7.18
CA THR A 201 -7.61 16.44 5.80
C THR A 201 -8.36 17.38 4.88
N ASP A 202 -9.41 18.05 5.37
CA ASP A 202 -10.17 19.04 4.62
C ASP A 202 -9.32 20.29 4.34
N ALA A 203 -8.63 20.81 5.36
CA ALA A 203 -7.71 21.93 5.22
C ALA A 203 -6.54 21.62 4.28
N ALA A 204 -5.99 20.40 4.37
CA ALA A 204 -4.94 19.93 3.46
C ALA A 204 -5.42 19.95 2.00
N MET A 205 -6.62 19.43 1.72
CA MET A 205 -7.16 19.47 0.35
C MET A 205 -7.56 20.87 -0.10
N GLY A 206 -8.04 21.73 0.80
CA GLY A 206 -8.19 23.15 0.53
C GLY A 206 -6.87 23.77 0.04
N LEU A 207 -5.75 23.44 0.71
CA LEU A 207 -4.42 23.93 0.35
C LEU A 207 -3.92 23.33 -0.98
N PHE A 208 -4.33 22.11 -1.31
CA PHE A 208 -4.13 21.56 -2.64
C PHE A 208 -4.95 22.36 -3.69
N GLY A 209 -6.21 22.71 -3.38
CA GLY A 209 -7.06 23.58 -4.20
C GLY A 209 -6.41 24.94 -4.50
N VAL A 210 -5.83 25.58 -3.48
CA VAL A 210 -5.02 26.80 -3.63
C VAL A 210 -3.89 26.59 -4.64
N SER A 211 -3.13 25.52 -4.46
CA SER A 211 -1.97 25.21 -5.30
C SER A 211 -2.37 25.00 -6.77
N VAL A 212 -3.48 24.30 -7.02
CA VAL A 212 -3.99 24.07 -8.38
C VAL A 212 -4.59 25.34 -8.97
N SER A 213 -5.33 26.12 -8.20
CA SER A 213 -5.95 27.37 -8.67
C SER A 213 -4.91 28.39 -9.12
N LEU A 214 -3.82 28.55 -8.34
CA LEU A 214 -2.69 29.40 -8.73
C LEU A 214 -2.01 28.92 -10.02
N GLN A 215 -1.94 27.60 -10.23
CA GLN A 215 -1.41 26.99 -11.45
C GLN A 215 -2.33 27.12 -12.66
N ALA A 216 -3.64 27.24 -12.42
CA ALA A 216 -4.64 27.55 -13.43
C ALA A 216 -4.72 29.06 -13.75
N GLY A 217 -3.80 29.90 -13.23
CA GLY A 217 -3.79 31.34 -13.49
C GLY A 217 -4.69 32.17 -12.56
N GLY A 218 -5.23 31.56 -11.50
CA GLY A 218 -6.09 32.24 -10.53
C GLY A 218 -5.37 33.35 -9.75
N THR A 219 -6.13 34.39 -9.38
CA THR A 219 -5.67 35.43 -8.44
C THR A 219 -5.67 34.90 -7.00
N LEU A 220 -5.13 35.69 -6.06
CA LEU A 220 -5.19 35.36 -4.63
C LEU A 220 -6.64 35.15 -4.15
N ALA A 221 -7.60 35.91 -4.68
CA ALA A 221 -9.02 35.74 -4.39
C ALA A 221 -9.54 34.38 -4.89
N GLY A 222 -9.19 33.98 -6.12
CA GLY A 222 -9.52 32.65 -6.66
C GLY A 222 -8.89 31.51 -5.86
N ALA A 223 -7.66 31.69 -5.37
CA ALA A 223 -6.97 30.73 -4.53
C ALA A 223 -7.65 30.54 -3.17
N VAL A 224 -8.00 31.62 -2.46
CA VAL A 224 -8.77 31.56 -1.20
C VAL A 224 -10.16 30.98 -1.45
N GLY A 225 -10.81 31.34 -2.56
CA GLY A 225 -12.06 30.73 -2.99
C GLY A 225 -11.93 29.23 -3.17
N ALA A 226 -10.87 28.75 -3.83
CA ALA A 226 -10.62 27.32 -4.06
C ALA A 226 -10.38 26.57 -2.75
N PHE A 227 -9.71 27.19 -1.77
CA PHE A 227 -9.53 26.63 -0.43
C PHE A 227 -10.88 26.34 0.24
N LEU A 228 -11.74 27.36 0.31
CA LEU A 228 -13.04 27.26 0.97
C LEU A 228 -13.98 26.32 0.21
N LEU A 229 -13.99 26.43 -1.12
CA LEU A 229 -14.84 25.63 -1.99
C LEU A 229 -14.48 24.15 -1.92
N MET A 230 -13.18 23.82 -1.87
CA MET A 230 -12.74 22.44 -1.71
C MET A 230 -13.12 21.87 -0.35
N ILE A 231 -12.97 22.62 0.74
CA ILE A 231 -13.45 22.20 2.08
C ILE A 231 -14.95 21.93 2.04
N GLY A 232 -15.73 22.84 1.45
CA GLY A 232 -17.17 22.69 1.28
C GLY A 232 -17.52 21.42 0.50
N ALA A 233 -16.84 21.18 -0.63
CA ALA A 233 -17.02 19.98 -1.44
C ALA A 233 -16.70 18.71 -0.65
N MET A 234 -15.63 18.68 0.14
CA MET A 234 -15.27 17.52 0.97
C MET A 234 -16.28 17.24 2.08
N VAL A 235 -16.74 18.28 2.78
CA VAL A 235 -17.76 18.16 3.83
C VAL A 235 -19.06 17.64 3.22
N LEU A 236 -19.49 18.20 2.09
CA LEU A 236 -20.67 17.78 1.36
C LEU A 236 -20.56 16.31 0.93
N GLY A 237 -19.44 15.95 0.29
CA GLY A 237 -19.19 14.58 -0.14
C GLY A 237 -19.26 13.59 1.01
N ARG A 238 -18.59 13.90 2.12
CA ARG A 238 -18.60 13.07 3.33
C ARG A 238 -20.01 12.91 3.91
N GLN A 239 -20.82 13.98 3.93
CA GLN A 239 -22.19 13.90 4.42
C GLN A 239 -23.07 13.02 3.53
N LEU A 240 -22.98 13.16 2.20
CA LEU A 240 -23.75 12.34 1.26
C LEU A 240 -23.30 10.87 1.32
N SER A 241 -22.00 10.60 1.38
CA SER A 241 -21.46 9.24 1.51
C SER A 241 -21.90 8.57 2.82
N ARG A 242 -21.97 9.32 3.94
CA ARG A 242 -22.52 8.80 5.21
C ARG A 242 -24.00 8.42 5.13
N ARG A 243 -24.76 9.01 4.20
CA ARG A 243 -26.15 8.65 3.91
C ARG A 243 -26.28 7.46 2.96
N GLY A 244 -25.17 6.84 2.55
CA GLY A 244 -25.16 5.70 1.63
C GLY A 244 -25.40 6.08 0.16
N ILE A 245 -25.23 7.36 -0.20
CA ILE A 245 -25.41 7.81 -1.58
C ILE A 245 -24.23 7.29 -2.44
N PRO A 246 -24.50 6.65 -3.59
CA PRO A 246 -23.45 6.13 -4.47
C PRO A 246 -22.49 7.23 -4.97
N PRO A 247 -21.19 6.92 -5.19
CA PRO A 247 -20.17 7.90 -5.56
C PRO A 247 -20.51 8.76 -6.79
N PHE A 248 -21.20 8.18 -7.79
CA PHE A 248 -21.68 8.91 -8.97
C PHE A 248 -22.51 10.14 -8.59
N PHE A 249 -23.51 9.97 -7.74
CA PHE A 249 -24.40 11.06 -7.31
C PHE A 249 -23.70 12.02 -6.36
N VAL A 250 -22.80 11.51 -5.51
CA VAL A 250 -21.97 12.37 -4.64
C VAL A 250 -21.16 13.35 -5.48
N VAL A 251 -20.44 12.84 -6.47
CA VAL A 251 -19.61 13.64 -7.37
C VAL A 251 -20.49 14.59 -8.20
N ALA A 252 -21.63 14.13 -8.72
CA ALA A 252 -22.53 15.00 -9.47
C ALA A 252 -23.01 16.21 -8.65
N VAL A 253 -23.40 15.99 -7.39
CA VAL A 253 -23.83 17.07 -6.50
C VAL A 253 -22.66 17.97 -6.09
N GLN A 254 -21.47 17.41 -5.84
CA GLN A 254 -20.27 18.21 -5.58
C GLN A 254 -19.94 19.10 -6.77
N SER A 255 -19.89 18.55 -7.98
CA SER A 255 -19.59 19.30 -9.20
C SER A 255 -20.66 20.35 -9.52
N ALA A 256 -21.93 20.06 -9.29
CA ALA A 256 -23.02 21.04 -9.39
C ALA A 256 -22.85 22.20 -8.41
N GLY A 257 -22.58 21.89 -7.14
CA GLY A 257 -22.34 22.90 -6.11
C GLY A 257 -21.12 23.77 -6.42
N VAL A 258 -20.03 23.16 -6.89
CA VAL A 258 -18.80 23.86 -7.29
C VAL A 258 -19.07 24.83 -8.44
N ALA A 259 -19.79 24.40 -9.48
CA ALA A 259 -20.16 25.26 -10.61
C ALA A 259 -21.07 26.42 -10.17
N ALA A 260 -22.12 26.14 -9.40
CA ALA A 260 -23.07 27.15 -8.92
C ALA A 260 -22.39 28.21 -8.04
N VAL A 261 -21.51 27.80 -7.12
CA VAL A 261 -20.74 28.74 -6.28
C VAL A 261 -19.79 29.58 -7.13
N GLY A 262 -19.19 29.00 -8.17
CA GLY A 262 -18.39 29.75 -9.15
C GLY A 262 -19.18 30.88 -9.81
N THR A 263 -20.37 30.58 -10.33
CA THR A 263 -21.25 31.59 -10.95
C THR A 263 -21.68 32.67 -9.95
N LEU A 264 -22.07 32.28 -8.73
CA LEU A 264 -22.46 33.23 -7.68
C LEU A 264 -21.31 34.13 -7.23
N ALA A 265 -20.07 33.63 -7.21
CA ALA A 265 -18.89 34.43 -6.88
C ALA A 265 -18.64 35.54 -7.91
N ILE A 266 -18.92 35.28 -9.19
CA ILE A 266 -18.89 36.29 -10.25
C ILE A 266 -20.02 37.30 -10.05
N TRP A 267 -21.24 36.81 -9.78
CA TRP A 267 -22.42 37.67 -9.60
C TRP A 267 -22.27 38.68 -8.47
N TRP A 268 -21.75 38.23 -7.33
CA TRP A 268 -21.49 39.11 -6.18
C TRP A 268 -20.26 40.01 -6.36
N GLY A 269 -19.57 39.95 -7.49
CA GLY A 269 -18.38 40.75 -7.76
C GLY A 269 -17.20 40.41 -6.84
N LEU A 270 -17.18 39.21 -6.24
CA LEU A 270 -16.11 38.78 -5.33
C LEU A 270 -14.78 38.56 -6.07
N MET A 271 -14.85 38.17 -7.35
CA MET A 271 -13.67 37.95 -8.18
C MET A 271 -13.99 38.04 -9.69
N PRO A 272 -12.99 38.34 -10.54
CA PRO A 272 -13.16 38.30 -11.99
C PRO A 272 -13.48 36.89 -12.51
N ALA A 273 -14.15 36.81 -13.67
CA ALA A 273 -14.55 35.55 -14.31
C ALA A 273 -13.38 34.54 -14.46
N GLY A 274 -12.21 34.99 -14.94
CA GLY A 274 -11.04 34.11 -15.06
C GLY A 274 -10.54 33.55 -13.72
N SER A 275 -10.67 34.29 -12.63
CA SER A 275 -10.30 33.78 -11.29
C SER A 275 -11.33 32.78 -10.75
N ALA A 276 -12.62 33.01 -11.01
CA ALA A 276 -13.67 32.05 -10.68
C ALA A 276 -13.55 30.77 -11.50
N ALA A 277 -13.23 30.87 -12.79
CA ALA A 277 -12.96 29.71 -13.66
C ALA A 277 -11.76 28.90 -13.15
N ALA A 278 -10.65 29.55 -12.80
CA ALA A 278 -9.48 28.88 -12.22
C ALA A 278 -9.79 28.22 -10.86
N MET A 279 -10.63 28.85 -10.03
CA MET A 279 -11.13 28.28 -8.77
C MET A 279 -11.97 27.02 -9.01
N VAL A 280 -12.97 27.10 -9.88
CA VAL A 280 -13.86 25.98 -10.21
C VAL A 280 -13.07 24.83 -10.83
N ALA A 281 -12.22 25.13 -11.81
CA ALA A 281 -11.35 24.15 -12.45
C ALA A 281 -10.49 23.43 -11.39
N ALA A 282 -9.85 24.17 -10.49
CA ALA A 282 -9.01 23.58 -9.45
C ALA A 282 -9.75 22.58 -8.55
N VAL A 283 -10.99 22.88 -8.16
CA VAL A 283 -11.78 21.96 -7.33
C VAL A 283 -12.26 20.75 -8.12
N VAL A 284 -12.76 20.95 -9.36
CA VAL A 284 -13.18 19.85 -10.24
C VAL A 284 -12.02 18.89 -10.51
N VAL A 285 -10.85 19.43 -10.82
CA VAL A 285 -9.58 18.71 -10.99
C VAL A 285 -9.27 17.79 -9.80
N LEU A 286 -9.55 18.25 -8.58
CA LEU A 286 -9.25 17.51 -7.35
C LEU A 286 -10.35 16.51 -6.95
N ILE A 287 -11.57 16.69 -7.44
CA ILE A 287 -12.66 15.70 -7.31
C ILE A 287 -12.37 14.47 -8.17
N LEU A 288 -11.59 14.60 -9.26
CA LEU A 288 -11.21 13.46 -10.08
C LEU A 288 -10.44 12.40 -9.26
N PRO A 289 -10.67 11.10 -9.54
CA PRO A 289 -10.06 10.00 -8.82
C PRO A 289 -8.63 9.76 -9.34
N HIS A 290 -7.75 10.74 -9.14
CA HIS A 290 -6.41 10.79 -9.72
C HIS A 290 -5.53 9.58 -9.34
N VAL A 291 -5.64 9.08 -8.11
CA VAL A 291 -4.93 7.86 -7.68
C VAL A 291 -5.46 6.64 -8.46
N THR A 292 -6.78 6.50 -8.59
CA THR A 292 -7.41 5.42 -9.35
C THR A 292 -7.04 5.47 -10.83
N ILE A 293 -6.94 6.66 -11.42
CA ILE A 293 -6.53 6.89 -12.81
C ILE A 293 -5.10 6.40 -13.07
N VAL A 294 -4.17 6.73 -12.17
CA VAL A 294 -2.77 6.28 -12.33
C VAL A 294 -2.65 4.79 -12.07
N THR A 295 -3.28 4.28 -11.01
CA THR A 295 -3.21 2.86 -10.65
C THR A 295 -3.92 1.98 -11.68
N TRP A 296 -4.98 2.46 -12.33
CA TRP A 296 -5.57 1.83 -13.53
C TRP A 296 -4.54 1.60 -14.64
N ALA A 297 -3.78 2.64 -14.99
CA ALA A 297 -2.74 2.53 -16.01
C ALA A 297 -1.61 1.59 -15.56
N GLN A 298 -1.23 1.61 -14.28
CA GLN A 298 -0.24 0.70 -13.72
C GLN A 298 -0.68 -0.76 -13.81
N ASP A 299 -1.94 -1.06 -13.46
CA ASP A 299 -2.53 -2.40 -13.51
C ASP A 299 -2.60 -2.92 -14.94
N ALA A 300 -3.07 -2.08 -15.87
CA ALA A 300 -3.19 -2.44 -17.28
C ALA A 300 -1.84 -2.85 -17.88
N ILE A 301 -0.77 -2.14 -17.54
CA ILE A 301 0.60 -2.40 -18.01
C ILE A 301 1.22 -3.58 -17.26
N SER A 302 0.91 -3.73 -15.97
CA SER A 302 1.48 -4.75 -15.09
C SER A 302 0.85 -6.14 -15.29
N GLY A 303 -0.24 -6.24 -16.05
CA GLY A 303 -0.91 -7.50 -16.38
C GLY A 303 -2.20 -7.77 -15.61
N PHE A 304 -2.58 -6.91 -14.66
CA PHE A 304 -3.82 -7.01 -13.87
C PHE A 304 -5.02 -6.45 -14.63
N ARG A 305 -5.28 -7.00 -15.82
CA ARG A 305 -6.27 -6.47 -16.78
C ARG A 305 -7.70 -6.44 -16.23
N ALA A 306 -8.11 -7.44 -15.46
CA ALA A 306 -9.44 -7.49 -14.86
C ALA A 306 -9.65 -6.36 -13.82
N MET A 307 -8.65 -6.11 -12.97
CA MET A 307 -8.67 -4.98 -12.05
C MET A 307 -8.64 -3.63 -12.78
N ALA A 308 -7.83 -3.51 -13.83
CA ALA A 308 -7.83 -2.32 -14.67
C ALA A 308 -9.21 -2.05 -15.29
N LEU A 309 -9.90 -3.07 -15.80
CA LEU A 309 -11.26 -2.88 -16.34
C LEU A 309 -12.23 -2.39 -15.26
N SER A 310 -12.17 -2.95 -14.06
CA SER A 310 -12.99 -2.50 -12.92
C SER A 310 -12.72 -1.04 -12.55
N ARG A 311 -11.44 -0.65 -12.43
CA ARG A 311 -11.05 0.74 -12.13
C ARG A 311 -11.45 1.69 -13.26
N ALA A 312 -11.37 1.26 -14.52
CA ALA A 312 -11.82 2.05 -15.66
C ALA A 312 -13.32 2.40 -15.55
N MET A 313 -14.17 1.44 -15.16
CA MET A 313 -15.59 1.69 -14.96
C MET A 313 -15.86 2.70 -13.84
N ILE A 314 -15.11 2.62 -12.73
CA ILE A 314 -15.19 3.62 -11.64
C ILE A 314 -14.83 5.01 -12.16
N ILE A 315 -13.73 5.12 -12.93
CA ILE A 315 -13.29 6.39 -13.52
C ILE A 315 -14.36 6.96 -14.46
N VAL A 316 -14.93 6.14 -15.35
CA VAL A 316 -15.98 6.55 -16.29
C VAL A 316 -17.21 7.07 -15.54
N LEU A 317 -17.66 6.36 -14.49
CA LEU A 317 -18.79 6.79 -13.68
C LEU A 317 -18.51 8.12 -12.97
N ILE A 318 -17.33 8.29 -12.38
CA ILE A 318 -16.97 9.56 -11.72
C ILE A 318 -16.93 10.70 -12.73
N VAL A 319 -16.31 10.50 -13.90
CA VAL A 319 -16.27 11.49 -14.99
C VAL A 319 -17.68 11.83 -15.49
N ALA A 320 -18.55 10.84 -15.66
CA ALA A 320 -19.95 11.06 -16.04
C ALA A 320 -20.70 11.87 -14.96
N GLY A 321 -20.45 11.60 -13.68
CA GLY A 321 -20.99 12.38 -12.57
C GLY A 321 -20.61 13.85 -12.66
N ILE A 322 -19.33 14.16 -12.96
CA ILE A 322 -18.86 15.53 -13.18
C ILE A 322 -19.54 16.16 -14.40
N ALA A 323 -19.61 15.43 -15.51
CA ALA A 323 -20.20 15.90 -16.76
C ALA A 323 -21.70 16.20 -16.64
N VAL A 324 -22.42 15.49 -15.77
CA VAL A 324 -23.83 15.78 -15.44
C VAL A 324 -23.93 16.89 -14.40
N GLY A 325 -23.07 16.88 -13.39
CA GLY A 325 -23.11 17.79 -12.26
C GLY A 325 -22.87 19.25 -12.66
N ILE A 326 -21.83 19.53 -13.45
CA ILE A 326 -21.47 20.92 -13.81
C ILE A 326 -22.61 21.64 -14.55
N PRO A 327 -23.19 21.10 -15.65
CA PRO A 327 -24.35 21.72 -16.29
C PRO A 327 -25.55 21.83 -15.36
N GLY A 328 -25.79 20.84 -14.50
CA GLY A 328 -26.85 20.90 -13.49
C GLY A 328 -26.68 22.07 -12.52
N GLY A 329 -25.45 22.32 -12.07
CA GLY A 329 -25.12 23.48 -11.24
C GLY A 329 -25.33 24.81 -11.95
N LEU A 330 -24.90 24.91 -13.21
CA LEU A 330 -25.10 26.10 -14.04
C LEU A 330 -26.59 26.39 -14.29
N ALA A 331 -27.38 25.36 -14.55
CA ALA A 331 -28.82 25.47 -14.75
C ALA A 331 -29.55 26.03 -13.52
N LEU A 332 -29.11 25.67 -12.30
CA LEU A 332 -29.65 26.23 -11.06
C LEU A 332 -29.38 27.74 -10.93
N THR A 333 -28.33 28.24 -11.59
CA THR A 333 -27.95 29.66 -11.62
C THR A 333 -28.37 30.38 -12.89
N ALA A 334 -29.11 29.74 -13.80
CA ALA A 334 -29.45 30.30 -15.11
C ALA A 334 -30.35 31.55 -15.07
N GLY A 335 -31.02 31.83 -13.95
CA GLY A 335 -31.78 33.07 -13.75
C GLY A 335 -30.89 34.30 -13.44
N VAL A 336 -29.57 34.10 -13.35
CA VAL A 336 -28.57 35.14 -13.18
C VAL A 336 -27.92 35.35 -14.54
N ASP A 337 -28.20 36.47 -15.21
CA ASP A 337 -27.67 36.83 -16.55
C ASP A 337 -26.14 37.03 -16.53
N ILE A 338 -25.40 35.96 -16.29
CA ILE A 338 -23.95 35.90 -16.38
C ILE A 338 -23.61 34.84 -17.41
N GLU A 339 -23.17 35.29 -18.56
CA GLU A 339 -22.51 34.45 -19.55
C GLU A 339 -21.11 34.13 -19.01
N VAL A 340 -21.03 33.03 -18.24
CA VAL A 340 -19.75 32.50 -17.77
C VAL A 340 -19.10 31.81 -18.96
N ASP A 341 -18.23 32.51 -19.68
CA ASP A 341 -17.39 31.88 -20.71
C ASP A 341 -16.34 30.98 -20.01
N PRO A 342 -16.46 29.64 -20.10
CA PRO A 342 -15.53 28.72 -19.45
C PRO A 342 -14.17 28.66 -20.17
N THR A 343 -14.04 29.35 -21.30
CA THR A 343 -12.92 29.19 -22.25
C THR A 343 -11.80 30.20 -22.01
N ASP A 344 -12.03 31.27 -21.23
CA ASP A 344 -11.04 32.33 -20.97
C ASP A 344 -10.06 31.96 -19.82
N ILE A 345 -9.71 30.67 -19.72
CA ILE A 345 -8.67 30.18 -18.82
C ILE A 345 -7.32 30.48 -19.47
N THR A 346 -6.79 31.67 -19.23
CA THR A 346 -5.42 31.98 -19.59
C THR A 346 -4.46 31.15 -18.72
N LEU A 347 -3.94 30.05 -19.28
CA LEU A 347 -2.91 29.24 -18.64
C LEU A 347 -1.63 30.07 -18.50
N ARG A 348 -1.51 30.78 -17.39
CA ARG A 348 -0.33 31.58 -17.10
C ARG A 348 0.83 30.67 -16.75
N ALA A 349 1.92 30.76 -17.50
CA ALA A 349 3.18 30.11 -17.15
C ALA A 349 3.71 30.72 -15.85
N LEU A 350 3.62 29.96 -14.75
CA LEU A 350 4.13 30.39 -13.45
C LEU A 350 5.66 30.40 -13.43
N PRO A 351 6.27 31.34 -12.69
CA PRO A 351 7.70 31.31 -12.44
C PRO A 351 8.08 30.08 -11.59
N LEU A 352 9.32 29.59 -11.75
CA LEU A 352 9.79 28.35 -11.11
C LEU A 352 9.61 28.36 -9.59
N TRP A 353 9.89 29.48 -8.91
CA TRP A 353 9.76 29.58 -7.46
C TRP A 353 8.32 29.34 -6.99
N MET A 354 7.32 29.82 -7.74
CA MET A 354 5.91 29.65 -7.40
C MET A 354 5.46 28.22 -7.69
N LEU A 355 5.95 27.60 -8.77
CA LEU A 355 5.75 26.16 -9.05
C LEU A 355 6.26 25.29 -7.90
N LEU A 356 7.47 25.56 -7.39
CA LEU A 356 8.03 24.80 -6.27
C LEU A 356 7.21 24.96 -4.99
N ILE A 357 6.70 26.16 -4.69
CA ILE A 357 5.82 26.40 -3.54
C ILE A 357 4.51 25.62 -3.70
N THR A 358 3.87 25.67 -4.88
CA THR A 358 2.63 24.93 -5.13
C THR A 358 2.84 23.42 -5.08
N THR A 359 3.98 22.91 -5.56
CA THR A 359 4.34 21.50 -5.44
C THR A 359 4.55 21.08 -3.99
N PHE A 360 5.23 21.91 -3.19
CA PHE A 360 5.44 21.64 -1.76
C PHE A 360 4.09 21.46 -1.04
N PHE A 361 3.16 22.38 -1.27
CA PHE A 361 1.84 22.33 -0.67
C PHE A 361 0.96 21.20 -1.22
N ALA A 362 1.00 20.94 -2.53
CA ALA A 362 0.27 19.83 -3.14
C ALA A 362 0.76 18.45 -2.66
N ALA A 363 2.08 18.23 -2.62
CA ALA A 363 2.68 16.99 -2.12
C ALA A 363 2.47 16.82 -0.61
N GLY A 364 2.55 17.92 0.16
CA GLY A 364 2.23 17.90 1.59
C GLY A 364 0.76 17.59 1.84
N ALA A 365 -0.14 18.26 1.13
CA ALA A 365 -1.58 18.04 1.25
C ALA A 365 -1.96 16.59 0.98
N THR A 366 -1.47 16.03 -0.12
CA THR A 366 -1.70 14.62 -0.50
C THR A 366 -1.04 13.63 0.46
N GLY A 367 0.10 13.98 1.05
CA GLY A 367 0.72 13.20 2.12
C GLY A 367 -0.15 13.17 3.39
N ILE A 368 -0.70 14.32 3.81
CA ILE A 368 -1.59 14.42 4.98
C ILE A 368 -2.87 13.62 4.77
N THR A 369 -3.54 13.80 3.63
CA THR A 369 -4.81 13.10 3.36
C THR A 369 -4.66 11.60 3.27
N GLN A 370 -3.51 11.11 2.85
CA GLN A 370 -3.22 9.68 2.81
C GLN A 370 -2.63 9.14 4.12
N GLY A 371 -2.49 9.97 5.16
CA GLY A 371 -1.97 9.52 6.45
C GLY A 371 -0.46 9.22 6.47
N ALA A 372 0.33 9.86 5.60
CA ALA A 372 1.77 9.60 5.52
C ALA A 372 2.50 9.82 6.87
N ASN A 373 3.45 8.94 7.17
CA ASN A 373 4.30 9.05 8.36
C ASN A 373 5.18 10.31 8.28
N ALA A 374 5.47 10.94 9.43
CA ALA A 374 6.32 12.14 9.53
C ALA A 374 7.73 11.95 8.92
N ARG A 375 8.22 10.71 8.86
CA ARG A 375 9.49 10.37 8.20
C ARG A 375 9.40 10.27 6.67
N VAL A 376 8.24 9.90 6.14
CA VAL A 376 7.99 9.70 4.69
C VAL A 376 7.61 11.01 4.03
N MET A 377 6.81 11.83 4.73
CA MET A 377 6.31 13.13 4.29
C MET A 377 7.40 14.05 3.68
N PRO A 378 8.50 14.40 4.37
CA PRO A 378 9.50 15.31 3.81
C PRO A 378 10.21 14.71 2.58
N VAL A 379 10.35 13.39 2.55
CA VAL A 379 11.02 12.71 1.44
C VAL A 379 10.11 12.64 0.21
N ALA A 380 8.81 12.40 0.41
CA ALA A 380 7.83 12.45 -0.67
C ALA A 380 7.74 13.85 -1.30
N ILE A 381 7.75 14.90 -0.46
CA ILE A 381 7.83 16.30 -0.91
C ILE A 381 9.12 16.56 -1.69
N ALA A 382 10.28 16.11 -1.19
CA ALA A 382 11.54 16.28 -1.90
C ALA A 382 11.54 15.60 -3.28
N VAL A 383 11.00 14.39 -3.37
CA VAL A 383 10.86 13.67 -4.65
C VAL A 383 9.89 14.42 -5.60
N ALA A 384 8.80 15.00 -5.09
CA ALA A 384 7.89 15.84 -5.87
C ALA A 384 8.58 17.10 -6.42
N LEU A 385 9.39 17.77 -5.60
CA LEU A 385 10.16 18.95 -6.00
C LEU A 385 11.17 18.61 -7.09
N VAL A 386 11.88 17.49 -6.96
CA VAL A 386 12.79 16.99 -8.02
C VAL A 386 12.02 16.74 -9.32
N GLY A 387 10.85 16.09 -9.25
CA GLY A 387 10.01 15.87 -10.42
C GLY A 387 9.59 17.17 -11.11
N THR A 388 9.26 18.21 -10.33
CA THR A 388 8.84 19.52 -10.85
C THR A 388 9.98 20.26 -11.52
N ILE A 389 11.17 20.25 -10.91
CA ILE A 389 12.38 20.81 -11.49
C ILE A 389 12.72 20.10 -12.80
N SER A 390 12.68 18.76 -12.81
CA SER A 390 12.92 17.98 -14.03
C SER A 390 11.92 18.29 -15.14
N LEU A 391 10.63 18.43 -14.80
CA LEU A 391 9.60 18.81 -15.78
C LEU A 391 9.86 20.20 -16.35
N TRP A 392 10.23 21.16 -15.50
CA TRP A 392 10.56 22.52 -15.93
C TRP A 392 11.78 22.55 -16.85
N VAL A 393 12.85 21.82 -16.52
CA VAL A 393 14.06 21.70 -17.35
C VAL A 393 13.75 21.07 -18.71
N LEU A 394 12.97 19.99 -18.75
CA LEU A 394 12.60 19.34 -20.01
C LEU A 394 11.74 20.23 -20.90
N LYS A 395 10.82 21.01 -20.31
CA LYS A 395 10.05 22.03 -21.04
C LYS A 395 10.95 23.13 -21.59
N ALA A 396 11.92 23.60 -20.80
CA ALA A 396 12.90 24.59 -21.25
C ALA A 396 13.80 24.06 -22.39
N ALA A 397 14.06 22.75 -22.41
CA ALA A 397 14.80 22.07 -23.48
C ALA A 397 13.97 21.78 -24.75
N GLY A 398 12.70 22.21 -24.80
CA GLY A 398 11.82 22.01 -25.96
C GLY A 398 11.28 20.58 -26.13
N VAL A 399 11.39 19.73 -25.10
CA VAL A 399 10.84 18.37 -25.14
C VAL A 399 9.31 18.44 -25.12
N PRO A 400 8.60 17.72 -26.02
CA PRO A 400 7.14 17.68 -26.03
C PRO A 400 6.57 17.28 -24.66
N LEU A 401 5.45 17.90 -24.25
CA LEU A 401 4.87 17.72 -22.91
C LEU A 401 4.66 16.24 -22.55
N LEU A 402 4.13 15.44 -23.48
CA LEU A 402 3.88 14.01 -23.28
C LEU A 402 5.17 13.22 -23.01
N ALA A 403 6.24 13.52 -23.76
CA ALA A 403 7.53 12.90 -23.55
C ALA A 403 8.15 13.35 -22.22
N ALA A 404 8.02 14.64 -21.87
CA ALA A 404 8.50 15.18 -20.61
C ALA A 404 7.78 14.57 -19.40
N THR A 405 6.45 14.42 -19.44
CA THR A 405 5.68 13.78 -18.37
C THR A 405 6.03 12.30 -18.23
N PHE A 406 6.21 11.57 -19.33
CA PHE A 406 6.68 10.17 -19.30
C PHE A 406 8.06 10.03 -18.64
N LEU A 407 9.03 10.86 -19.03
CA LEU A 407 10.39 10.83 -18.48
C LEU A 407 10.40 11.18 -16.99
N VAL A 408 9.64 12.21 -16.58
CA VAL A 408 9.51 12.59 -15.18
C VAL A 408 8.79 11.51 -14.38
N ALA A 409 7.72 10.92 -14.89
CA ALA A 409 7.05 9.79 -14.25
C ALA A 409 8.00 8.59 -14.07
N THR A 410 8.86 8.33 -15.05
CA THR A 410 9.92 7.31 -14.95
C THR A 410 10.93 7.64 -13.84
N LEU A 411 11.36 8.90 -13.75
CA LEU A 411 12.24 9.36 -12.69
C LEU A 411 11.58 9.19 -11.30
N LEU A 412 10.31 9.60 -11.16
CA LEU A 412 9.57 9.48 -9.91
C LEU A 412 9.36 8.02 -9.49
N GLY A 413 9.06 7.13 -10.44
CA GLY A 413 8.94 5.70 -10.18
C GLY A 413 10.25 5.10 -9.69
N ALA A 414 11.37 5.50 -10.30
CA ALA A 414 12.70 5.05 -9.90
C ALA A 414 13.09 5.58 -8.51
N LEU A 415 12.96 6.89 -8.28
CA LEU A 415 13.26 7.51 -6.99
C LEU A 415 12.35 6.97 -5.88
N GLY A 416 11.05 6.86 -6.14
CA GLY A 416 10.08 6.30 -5.21
C GLY A 416 10.46 4.88 -4.79
N THR A 417 10.86 4.03 -5.73
CA THR A 417 11.27 2.64 -5.45
C THR A 417 12.57 2.56 -4.65
N VAL A 418 13.59 3.35 -5.02
CA VAL A 418 14.88 3.36 -4.28
C VAL A 418 14.69 3.89 -2.86
N VAL A 419 13.95 4.98 -2.69
CA VAL A 419 13.71 5.60 -1.40
C VAL A 419 12.83 4.71 -0.52
N ALA A 420 11.77 4.11 -1.08
CA ALA A 420 10.91 3.16 -0.38
C ALA A 420 11.73 2.00 0.20
N ALA A 421 12.64 1.44 -0.60
CA ALA A 421 13.55 0.38 -0.14
C ALA A 421 14.52 0.85 0.96
N ARG A 422 14.96 2.11 0.95
CA ARG A 422 15.82 2.68 2.01
C ARG A 422 15.07 2.92 3.31
N LEU A 423 13.82 3.36 3.23
CA LEU A 423 12.98 3.70 4.38
C LEU A 423 12.16 2.52 4.91
N ARG A 424 12.12 1.39 4.20
CA ARG A 424 11.25 0.22 4.48
C ARG A 424 9.77 0.61 4.55
N VAL A 425 9.32 1.39 3.57
CA VAL A 425 7.91 1.81 3.43
C VAL A 425 7.37 1.39 2.07
N SER A 426 6.05 1.39 1.92
CA SER A 426 5.42 1.14 0.62
C SER A 426 5.90 2.14 -0.44
N ALA A 427 6.18 1.65 -1.66
CA ALA A 427 6.48 2.52 -2.80
C ALA A 427 5.32 3.47 -3.12
N THR A 428 4.07 3.04 -2.91
CA THR A 428 2.87 3.88 -3.09
C THR A 428 2.88 5.09 -2.15
N ALA A 429 3.44 4.95 -0.95
CA ALA A 429 3.49 6.02 0.05
C ALA A 429 4.35 7.22 -0.37
N ILE A 430 5.31 7.00 -1.28
CA ILE A 430 6.18 8.05 -1.82
C ILE A 430 5.71 8.44 -3.22
N ALA A 431 5.35 7.47 -4.05
CA ALA A 431 4.98 7.71 -5.44
C ALA A 431 3.73 8.58 -5.55
N VAL A 432 2.68 8.31 -4.75
CA VAL A 432 1.39 9.03 -4.89
C VAL A 432 1.53 10.52 -4.59
N PRO A 433 2.03 10.95 -3.42
CA PRO A 433 2.21 12.38 -3.17
C PRO A 433 3.19 13.04 -4.15
N ALA A 434 4.21 12.31 -4.60
CA ALA A 434 5.21 12.84 -5.53
C ALA A 434 4.61 13.16 -6.90
N PHE A 435 3.90 12.23 -7.55
CA PHE A 435 3.31 12.50 -8.85
C PHE A 435 2.16 13.50 -8.76
N CYS A 436 1.35 13.46 -7.69
CA CYS A 436 0.28 14.43 -7.48
C CYS A 436 0.83 15.86 -7.34
N GLY A 437 1.96 16.02 -6.64
CA GLY A 437 2.59 17.31 -6.47
C GLY A 437 3.34 17.81 -7.70
N SER A 438 3.95 16.93 -8.50
CA SER A 438 4.89 17.33 -9.55
C SER A 438 4.34 17.27 -10.97
N LEU A 439 3.47 16.30 -11.26
CA LEU A 439 3.01 16.04 -12.62
C LEU A 439 1.64 16.62 -12.90
N LEU A 440 0.93 17.09 -11.87
CA LEU A 440 -0.46 17.57 -11.90
C LEU A 440 -1.21 16.99 -13.11
N PRO A 441 -1.36 15.65 -13.15
CA PRO A 441 -1.87 14.92 -14.31
C PRO A 441 -3.20 15.49 -14.81
N SER A 442 -3.90 16.10 -13.87
CA SER A 442 -5.29 16.50 -13.90
C SER A 442 -5.54 17.85 -14.60
N LEU A 443 -4.53 18.67 -14.89
CA LEU A 443 -4.78 19.90 -15.69
C LEU A 443 -5.13 19.55 -17.15
N ALA A 444 -4.49 18.53 -17.74
CA ALA A 444 -4.79 18.09 -19.10
C ALA A 444 -6.15 17.36 -19.19
N VAL A 445 -6.49 16.57 -18.16
CA VAL A 445 -7.80 15.90 -18.08
C VAL A 445 -8.92 16.90 -17.81
N ALA A 446 -8.71 17.85 -16.91
CA ALA A 446 -9.69 18.88 -16.63
C ALA A 446 -9.85 19.87 -17.77
N SER A 447 -8.77 20.28 -18.45
CA SER A 447 -8.90 21.09 -19.65
C SER A 447 -9.63 20.34 -20.75
N ALA A 448 -9.42 19.02 -20.90
CA ALA A 448 -10.20 18.19 -21.82
C ALA A 448 -11.69 18.16 -21.46
N LEU A 449 -12.02 17.96 -20.18
CA LEU A 449 -13.41 17.98 -19.72
C LEU A 449 -14.05 19.36 -19.89
N LEU A 450 -13.36 20.43 -19.50
CA LEU A 450 -13.83 21.81 -19.63
C LEU A 450 -14.03 22.19 -21.10
N ASN A 451 -13.06 21.90 -21.96
CA ASN A 451 -13.17 22.15 -23.41
C ASN A 451 -14.29 21.33 -24.06
N SER A 452 -14.55 20.11 -23.55
CA SER A 452 -15.67 19.28 -23.99
C SER A 452 -17.02 19.83 -23.53
N MET A 453 -17.11 20.36 -22.31
CA MET A 453 -18.33 20.98 -21.80
C MET A 453 -18.62 22.33 -22.46
N ALA A 454 -17.58 23.07 -22.83
CA ALA A 454 -17.67 24.32 -23.59
C ALA A 454 -18.02 24.10 -25.08
N GLY A 455 -18.19 22.86 -25.55
CA GLY A 455 -18.63 22.56 -26.92
C GLY A 455 -17.61 22.90 -28.01
N THR A 456 -16.33 23.04 -27.66
CA THR A 456 -15.28 23.42 -28.62
C THR A 456 -14.93 22.27 -29.56
N SER A 457 -14.57 22.59 -30.81
CA SER A 457 -14.21 21.62 -31.86
C SER A 457 -12.95 20.77 -31.57
N GLY A 458 -12.25 21.03 -30.45
CA GLY A 458 -11.08 20.30 -29.97
C GLY A 458 -11.32 19.26 -28.88
N ALA A 459 -12.58 19.06 -28.43
CA ALA A 459 -12.92 18.20 -27.29
C ALA A 459 -12.36 16.76 -27.40
N THR A 460 -12.54 16.14 -28.57
CA THR A 460 -12.04 14.77 -28.83
C THR A 460 -10.52 14.69 -28.75
N GLY A 461 -9.82 15.69 -29.31
CA GLY A 461 -8.36 15.76 -29.26
C GLY A 461 -7.83 15.96 -27.83
N ALA A 462 -8.49 16.80 -27.04
CA ALA A 462 -8.15 17.01 -25.65
C ALA A 462 -8.38 15.74 -24.81
N PHE A 463 -9.47 15.00 -25.04
CA PHE A 463 -9.73 13.72 -24.39
C PHE A 463 -8.64 12.67 -24.70
N VAL A 464 -8.25 12.54 -25.98
CA VAL A 464 -7.15 11.66 -26.39
C VAL A 464 -5.83 12.07 -25.73
N GLY A 465 -5.53 13.37 -25.66
CA GLY A 465 -4.36 13.89 -24.97
C GLY A 465 -4.37 13.59 -23.46
N ALA A 466 -5.52 13.70 -22.81
CA ALA A 466 -5.73 13.37 -21.40
C ALA A 466 -5.50 11.86 -21.11
N MET A 467 -6.00 10.99 -21.98
CA MET A 467 -5.75 9.54 -21.90
C MET A 467 -4.28 9.20 -22.15
N ALA A 468 -3.66 9.82 -23.15
CA ALA A 468 -2.26 9.59 -23.49
C ALA A 468 -1.31 10.04 -22.36
N THR A 469 -1.57 11.20 -21.75
CA THR A 469 -0.80 11.69 -20.60
C THR A 469 -0.98 10.82 -19.37
N THR A 470 -2.20 10.35 -19.10
CA THR A 470 -2.48 9.39 -18.02
C THR A 470 -1.69 8.08 -18.19
N LEU A 471 -1.76 7.49 -19.39
CA LEU A 471 -1.04 6.26 -19.70
C LEU A 471 0.47 6.47 -19.63
N ALA A 472 0.97 7.62 -20.10
CA ALA A 472 2.39 7.97 -19.99
C ALA A 472 2.85 8.04 -18.52
N ILE A 473 2.02 8.55 -17.62
CA ILE A 473 2.35 8.61 -16.19
C ILE A 473 2.36 7.22 -15.57
N GLY A 474 1.34 6.40 -15.82
CA GLY A 474 1.30 5.01 -15.34
C GLY A 474 2.47 4.18 -15.88
N ALA A 475 2.71 4.25 -17.19
CA ALA A 475 3.81 3.56 -17.86
C ALA A 475 5.17 4.00 -17.34
N GLY A 476 5.37 5.31 -17.19
CA GLY A 476 6.59 5.88 -16.64
C GLY A 476 6.83 5.38 -15.21
N LEU A 477 5.85 5.47 -14.32
CA LEU A 477 5.98 5.00 -12.94
C LEU A 477 6.35 3.50 -12.86
N VAL A 478 5.71 2.65 -13.68
CA VAL A 478 6.04 1.22 -13.75
C VAL A 478 7.46 1.01 -14.29
N LEU A 479 7.82 1.62 -15.41
CA LEU A 479 9.16 1.50 -16.00
C LEU A 479 10.25 1.96 -15.03
N GLY A 480 10.03 3.11 -14.37
CA GLY A 480 10.91 3.66 -13.36
C GLY A 480 11.14 2.69 -12.20
N SER A 481 10.05 2.08 -11.70
CA SER A 481 10.15 1.08 -10.64
C SER A 481 11.00 -0.13 -11.07
N LEU A 482 10.80 -0.64 -12.29
CA LEU A 482 11.55 -1.77 -12.84
C LEU A 482 13.04 -1.47 -12.99
N LEU A 483 13.39 -0.26 -13.44
CA LEU A 483 14.78 0.19 -13.59
C LEU A 483 15.49 0.37 -12.24
N ALA A 484 14.75 0.78 -11.20
CA ALA A 484 15.28 0.96 -9.85
C ALA A 484 15.42 -0.35 -9.07
N THR A 485 14.68 -1.40 -9.42
CA THR A 485 14.68 -2.69 -8.70
C THR A 485 16.08 -3.27 -8.45
N PRO A 486 17.02 -3.32 -9.43
CA PRO A 486 18.37 -3.83 -9.19
C PRO A 486 19.18 -3.04 -8.16
N GLN A 487 18.99 -1.72 -8.11
CA GLN A 487 19.68 -0.86 -7.14
C GLN A 487 19.07 -1.00 -5.74
N ALA A 488 17.74 -1.03 -5.65
CA ALA A 488 17.01 -1.35 -4.41
C ALA A 488 17.46 -2.71 -3.85
N ARG A 489 17.60 -3.74 -4.72
CA ARG A 489 18.13 -5.07 -4.36
C ARG A 489 19.53 -5.01 -3.75
N ARG A 490 20.47 -4.28 -4.35
CA ARG A 490 21.84 -4.15 -3.83
C ARG A 490 21.85 -3.55 -2.42
N HIS A 491 20.97 -2.60 -2.15
CA HIS A 491 20.88 -1.95 -0.85
C HIS A 491 20.33 -2.91 0.23
N LEU A 492 19.21 -3.59 -0.08
CA LEU A 492 18.59 -4.56 0.84
C LEU A 492 19.55 -5.72 1.17
N ARG A 493 20.25 -6.29 0.17
CA ARG A 493 21.22 -7.39 0.37
C ARG A 493 22.45 -6.99 1.20
N ARG A 494 22.93 -5.75 1.07
CA ARG A 494 24.09 -5.27 1.84
C ARG A 494 23.78 -5.12 3.33
N ARG A 495 22.55 -4.72 3.67
CA ARG A 495 22.11 -4.57 5.07
C ARG A 495 21.69 -5.90 5.70
N SER A 496 21.12 -6.85 4.96
CA SER A 496 20.82 -8.21 5.49
C SER A 496 22.05 -8.92 6.07
N LYS A 497 23.28 -8.64 5.59
CA LYS A 497 24.53 -9.15 6.20
C LYS A 497 24.97 -8.47 7.51
N ARG A 498 24.32 -7.38 7.92
CA ARG A 498 24.58 -6.67 9.19
C ARG A 498 23.31 -5.97 9.66
N VAL A 499 22.38 -6.68 10.28
CA VAL A 499 21.40 -6.01 11.14
C VAL A 499 21.02 -6.94 12.30
N VAL A 500 21.59 -6.66 13.47
CA VAL A 500 20.83 -6.59 14.73
C VAL A 500 19.99 -5.32 14.61
N VAL A 501 18.66 -5.42 14.60
CA VAL A 501 17.81 -4.24 14.61
C VAL A 501 17.82 -3.71 16.03
N GLN A 502 18.59 -2.64 16.26
CA GLN A 502 18.38 -1.78 17.41
C GLN A 502 17.08 -1.00 17.13
N SER A 503 16.04 -1.27 17.92
CA SER A 503 14.75 -0.58 17.89
C SER A 503 14.91 0.89 18.32
N VAL A 504 15.46 1.72 17.43
CA VAL A 504 15.55 3.16 17.66
C VAL A 504 14.24 3.81 17.21
N ARG A 505 13.25 3.72 18.10
CA ARG A 505 12.17 4.69 18.37
C ARG A 505 11.52 5.30 17.10
N MET A 506 10.68 4.53 16.41
CA MET A 506 9.55 5.04 15.62
C MET A 506 8.36 5.08 16.57
N ASP A 507 8.11 6.20 17.28
CA ASP A 507 7.02 6.38 18.28
C ASP A 507 6.31 5.09 18.70
N THR A 508 6.99 4.31 19.53
CA THR A 508 6.57 3.01 20.03
C THR A 508 5.98 3.18 21.42
N THR A 509 4.66 3.16 21.54
CA THR A 509 4.08 2.27 22.54
C THR A 509 3.83 0.95 21.82
N PRO A 510 4.46 -0.18 22.22
CA PRO A 510 3.93 -1.48 21.85
C PRO A 510 2.45 -1.47 22.23
N ILE A 511 1.57 -1.92 21.32
CA ILE A 511 0.17 -2.14 21.69
C ILE A 511 0.21 -3.14 22.84
N GLY A 512 -0.11 -2.66 24.04
CA GLY A 512 -0.17 -3.50 25.22
C GLY A 512 -1.25 -4.54 24.96
N ILE A 513 -0.85 -5.81 24.93
CA ILE A 513 -1.79 -6.92 24.99
C ILE A 513 -2.57 -6.69 26.29
N ILE A 514 -3.84 -6.29 26.19
CA ILE A 514 -4.75 -6.39 27.32
C ILE A 514 -4.97 -7.89 27.51
N ARG A 515 -4.12 -8.52 28.32
CA ARG A 515 -4.37 -9.87 28.81
C ARG A 515 -5.57 -9.77 29.75
N ASP A 516 -6.59 -10.55 29.47
CA ASP A 516 -7.72 -10.73 30.37
C ASP A 516 -7.18 -11.21 31.75
N PRO A 517 -7.39 -10.45 32.84
CA PRO A 517 -6.87 -10.82 34.16
C PRO A 517 -7.49 -12.12 34.71
N SER A 518 -8.50 -12.68 34.05
CA SER A 518 -9.13 -13.95 34.42
C SER A 518 -8.33 -15.21 34.01
N LEU A 519 -7.25 -15.07 33.23
CA LEU A 519 -6.42 -16.18 32.74
C LEU A 519 -5.08 -16.36 33.49
N LEU A 520 -4.94 -15.81 34.69
CA LEU A 520 -3.80 -16.12 35.57
C LEU A 520 -4.00 -17.47 36.28
N ASP A 521 -2.92 -18.27 36.31
CA ASP A 521 -2.81 -19.56 36.99
C ASP A 521 -3.38 -19.54 38.43
N PRO A 522 -3.96 -20.65 38.91
CA PRO A 522 -4.49 -20.74 40.26
C PRO A 522 -3.38 -20.53 41.30
N ALA A 523 -3.66 -19.68 42.30
CA ALA A 523 -2.75 -19.38 43.41
C ALA A 523 -2.19 -20.66 44.06
N PRO A 524 -0.91 -20.67 44.51
CA PRO A 524 -0.34 -21.83 45.17
C PRO A 524 -1.08 -22.09 46.49
N ALA A 525 -1.47 -23.36 46.69
CA ALA A 525 -2.15 -23.80 47.90
C ALA A 525 -1.28 -23.54 49.15
N PRO A 526 -1.88 -23.13 50.28
CA PRO A 526 -1.13 -22.92 51.52
C PRO A 526 -0.57 -24.25 52.03
N SER A 527 0.72 -24.24 52.40
CA SER A 527 1.41 -25.36 53.04
C SER A 527 0.80 -25.67 54.42
N PRO A 528 0.74 -26.94 54.84
CA PRO A 528 0.20 -27.31 56.14
C PRO A 528 1.15 -26.85 57.24
N ALA A 529 0.65 -26.00 58.14
CA ALA A 529 1.33 -25.62 59.37
C ALA A 529 1.53 -26.86 60.25
N GLY A 530 2.79 -27.15 60.56
CA GLY A 530 3.17 -28.18 61.51
C GLY A 530 2.75 -27.81 62.93
N THR A 531 2.14 -28.77 63.59
CA THR A 531 1.97 -28.85 65.05
C THR A 531 3.32 -28.97 65.74
N ALA A 532 3.60 -28.15 66.77
CA ALA A 532 4.25 -28.55 68.02
C ALA A 532 4.38 -27.36 69.01
N ASP A 533 3.67 -27.50 70.13
CA ASP A 533 4.01 -27.23 71.54
C ASP A 533 4.76 -25.97 71.99
N GLY A 534 4.21 -25.34 73.05
CA GLY A 534 5.04 -24.86 74.16
C GLY A 534 4.48 -23.66 74.96
N ALA A 535 3.89 -23.99 76.13
CA ALA A 535 3.53 -23.13 77.29
C ALA A 535 2.20 -22.36 77.24
#